data_AF-A0A536RJA3-F1
#
_entry.id   AF-A0A536RJA3-F1
#
_cell.length_a   1.000
_cell.length_b   1.000
_cell.length_c   1.000
_cell.angle_alpha   90.00
_cell.angle_beta   90.00
_cell.angle_gamma   90.00
#
_symmetry.space_group_name_H-M   'P 1'
#
loop_
_entity.id
_entity.type
_entity.pdbx_description
1 polymer ?
#
loop_
_entity_poly.entity_id
_entity_poly.type
_entity_poly.pdbx_seq_one_letter_code
_entity_poly.pdbx_strand_id
1 'polypeptide(L)'
;MLKEVATTTAHHIEMGNLDRHYPPGTGIVSALMRGGALALAVLIAIACDGPGSGPSLPSGTHWIHYALVSFAGPVSRNQGVLATTSLSTIRADVLGTANTTSTGTPWADASQKSGVLYVAVLTYYECTRHTEDNMAANGPALFYVHWIGHPSGVCNAAIALPSYRLYEVPVDQLPRSGTVDVKLLVEDAADNTNLVIAEATVQLA
;
A
#
# COMPACT_ATOMS: atom_id res chain seq x y z
N MET A 1 -23.33 11.05 -36.82
CA MET A 1 -22.95 10.99 -38.24
C MET A 1 -22.16 12.24 -38.58
N LEU A 2 -21.08 12.04 -39.34
CA LEU A 2 -20.23 12.93 -40.15
C LEU A 2 -20.15 14.44 -39.81
N LYS A 3 -19.00 15.12 -39.69
CA LYS A 3 -17.70 15.17 -40.42
C LYS A 3 -17.61 16.60 -41.02
N GLU A 4 -16.38 17.15 -41.05
CA GLU A 4 -15.91 18.24 -41.93
C GLU A 4 -16.26 19.69 -41.54
N VAL A 5 -15.41 20.72 -41.75
CA VAL A 5 -14.08 20.82 -42.35
C VAL A 5 -13.45 22.17 -41.99
N ALA A 6 -12.11 22.16 -42.00
CA ALA A 6 -11.10 23.19 -42.17
C ALA A 6 -11.49 24.67 -42.48
N THR A 7 -10.74 25.58 -41.84
CA THR A 7 -9.89 26.67 -42.40
C THR A 7 -10.53 27.65 -43.40
N THR A 8 -10.36 28.97 -43.28
CA THR A 8 -9.31 29.85 -43.88
C THR A 8 -9.82 31.30 -43.67
N THR A 9 -9.07 32.37 -43.36
CA THR A 9 -8.12 33.18 -44.18
C THR A 9 -7.59 34.30 -43.25
N ALA A 10 -6.28 34.40 -43.02
CA ALA A 10 -5.29 35.17 -43.79
C ALA A 10 -5.43 36.71 -43.67
N HIS A 11 -4.43 37.37 -43.06
CA HIS A 11 -3.86 38.67 -43.47
C HIS A 11 -2.50 38.82 -42.75
N HIS A 12 -1.39 38.65 -43.48
CA HIS A 12 -0.54 39.74 -43.98
C HIS A 12 0.07 40.60 -42.88
N ILE A 13 1.34 40.34 -42.53
CA ILE A 13 2.38 41.38 -42.46
C ILE A 13 3.66 40.79 -43.05
N GLU A 14 4.09 41.38 -44.16
CA GLU A 14 5.37 41.16 -44.83
C GLU A 14 6.51 41.95 -44.17
N MET A 15 7.69 41.32 -44.21
CA MET A 15 9.02 41.88 -44.50
C MET A 15 9.61 43.01 -43.64
N GLY A 16 10.56 42.62 -42.81
CA GLY A 16 11.84 43.34 -42.63
C GLY A 16 12.96 42.49 -43.23
N ASN A 17 13.73 43.09 -44.12
CA ASN A 17 14.65 42.49 -45.10
C ASN A 17 16.10 42.38 -44.59
N LEU A 18 16.89 41.51 -45.26
CA LEU A 18 18.37 41.41 -45.32
C LEU A 18 19.06 40.66 -44.15
N ASP A 19 19.98 39.71 -44.32
CA ASP A 19 20.64 39.18 -45.52
C ASP A 19 21.29 37.80 -45.25
N ARG A 20 21.43 37.03 -46.33
CA ARG A 20 22.15 35.76 -46.62
C ARG A 20 23.02 35.08 -45.54
N HIS A 21 22.83 33.75 -45.38
CA HIS A 21 23.66 32.69 -46.01
C HIS A 21 23.17 31.28 -45.57
N TYR A 22 22.80 30.43 -46.54
CA TYR A 22 22.80 28.96 -46.41
C TYR A 22 23.61 28.43 -47.61
N PRO A 23 24.41 27.35 -47.45
CA PRO A 23 23.88 26.01 -47.79
C PRO A 23 24.52 24.89 -46.89
N PRO A 24 24.40 23.59 -47.21
CA PRO A 24 23.21 22.74 -47.13
C PRO A 24 23.46 21.43 -46.34
N GLY A 25 22.37 20.71 -46.00
CA GLY A 25 22.40 19.32 -45.56
C GLY A 25 22.75 19.13 -44.07
N THR A 26 22.23 18.16 -43.33
CA THR A 26 21.48 16.94 -43.63
C THR A 26 20.93 16.47 -42.27
N GLY A 27 19.75 15.84 -42.27
CA GLY A 27 18.94 15.63 -41.08
C GLY A 27 19.61 14.90 -39.92
N ILE A 28 19.66 15.55 -38.74
CA ILE A 28 19.94 14.90 -37.44
C ILE A 28 19.10 15.55 -36.30
N VAL A 29 17.98 16.22 -36.59
CA VAL A 29 17.25 16.97 -35.53
C VAL A 29 15.92 16.32 -35.11
N SER A 30 15.38 15.33 -35.84
CA SER A 30 14.10 14.69 -35.45
C SER A 30 14.25 13.41 -34.60
N ALA A 31 15.44 12.80 -34.53
CA ALA A 31 15.66 11.58 -33.74
C ALA A 31 15.93 11.89 -32.24
N LEU A 32 16.57 13.02 -31.94
CA LEU A 32 16.93 13.38 -30.56
C LEU A 32 15.73 13.75 -29.68
N MET A 33 14.70 14.41 -30.24
CA MET A 33 13.49 14.74 -29.46
C MET A 33 12.60 13.52 -29.18
N ARG A 34 12.53 12.56 -30.11
CA ARG A 34 11.76 11.32 -29.90
C ARG A 34 12.48 10.36 -28.95
N GLY A 35 13.81 10.30 -29.01
CA GLY A 35 14.63 9.52 -28.07
C GLY A 35 14.54 10.05 -26.63
N GLY A 36 14.55 11.37 -26.45
CA GLY A 36 14.40 12.00 -25.13
C GLY A 36 13.03 11.76 -24.48
N ALA A 37 11.94 11.82 -25.26
CA ALA A 37 10.59 11.58 -24.74
C ALA A 37 10.35 10.11 -24.34
N LEU A 38 10.89 9.16 -25.11
CA LEU A 38 10.84 7.74 -24.78
C LEU A 38 11.72 7.40 -23.57
N ALA A 39 12.92 7.99 -23.48
CA ALA A 39 13.79 7.81 -22.32
C ALA A 39 13.15 8.38 -21.04
N LEU A 40 12.49 9.55 -21.12
CA LEU A 40 11.77 10.13 -19.98
C LEU A 40 10.55 9.29 -19.58
N ALA A 41 9.78 8.77 -20.53
CA ALA A 41 8.64 7.89 -20.24
C ALA A 41 9.08 6.56 -19.60
N VAL A 42 10.20 5.99 -20.05
CA VAL A 42 10.79 4.79 -19.43
C VAL A 42 11.36 5.11 -18.05
N LEU A 43 11.98 6.28 -17.85
CA LEU A 43 12.49 6.76 -16.55
C LEU A 43 11.34 7.04 -15.54
N ILE A 44 10.19 7.52 -16.01
CA ILE A 44 9.00 7.71 -15.18
C ILE A 44 8.37 6.35 -14.83
N ALA A 45 8.39 5.37 -15.73
CA ALA A 45 7.88 4.02 -15.46
C ALA A 45 8.74 3.25 -14.43
N ILE A 46 10.07 3.36 -14.48
CA ILE A 46 10.96 2.75 -13.47
C ILE A 46 10.95 3.47 -12.12
N ALA A 47 10.34 4.67 -12.03
CA ALA A 47 10.06 5.32 -10.76
C ALA A 47 8.75 4.83 -10.10
N CYS A 48 7.92 4.05 -10.82
CA CYS A 48 6.74 3.40 -10.24
C CYS A 48 7.06 2.07 -9.56
N ASP A 49 8.18 1.43 -9.92
CA ASP A 49 8.65 0.15 -9.37
C ASP A 49 10.01 0.29 -8.64
N GLY A 50 10.25 1.45 -8.02
CA GLY A 50 11.40 1.61 -7.13
C GLY A 50 11.24 0.75 -5.86
N PRO A 51 12.32 0.42 -5.14
CA PRO A 51 12.25 -0.05 -3.76
C PRO A 51 11.60 1.07 -2.92
N GLY A 52 10.27 1.06 -2.89
CA GLY A 52 9.45 2.27 -2.82
C GLY A 52 7.98 2.04 -3.21
N SER A 53 7.68 1.05 -4.06
CA SER A 53 6.36 0.82 -4.66
C SER A 53 5.32 0.19 -3.73
N GLY A 54 5.68 -0.13 -2.49
CA GLY A 54 4.88 -0.99 -1.62
C GLY A 54 4.78 -2.42 -2.18
N PRO A 55 4.09 -3.33 -1.49
CA PRO A 55 4.03 -4.71 -1.94
C PRO A 55 3.21 -4.89 -3.21
N SER A 56 3.54 -5.94 -3.97
CA SER A 56 2.71 -6.34 -5.10
C SER A 56 1.35 -6.84 -4.58
N LEU A 57 0.33 -6.00 -4.73
CA LEU A 57 -1.06 -6.33 -4.40
C LEU A 57 -1.80 -6.87 -5.63
N PRO A 58 -2.83 -7.72 -5.45
CA PRO A 58 -3.65 -8.19 -6.55
C PRO A 58 -4.24 -7.03 -7.36
N SER A 59 -4.40 -7.21 -8.68
CA SER A 59 -5.04 -6.19 -9.53
C SER A 59 -6.45 -5.84 -9.03
N GLY A 60 -6.81 -4.55 -9.09
CA GLY A 60 -8.07 -4.03 -8.56
C GLY A 60 -8.05 -3.69 -7.07
N THR A 61 -6.93 -3.93 -6.39
CA THR A 61 -6.75 -3.50 -5.00
C THR A 61 -6.61 -1.99 -4.91
N HIS A 62 -7.20 -1.39 -3.88
CA HIS A 62 -7.06 0.03 -3.58
C HIS A 62 -6.72 0.23 -2.10
N TRP A 63 -5.94 1.26 -1.80
CA TRP A 63 -5.63 1.63 -0.41
C TRP A 63 -6.88 2.15 0.29
N ILE A 64 -7.05 1.77 1.55
CA ILE A 64 -8.19 2.18 2.36
C ILE A 64 -7.71 2.95 3.59
N HIS A 65 -8.60 3.78 4.13
CA HIS A 65 -8.35 4.43 5.41
C HIS A 65 -8.49 3.44 6.56
N TYR A 66 -7.61 3.57 7.54
CA TYR A 66 -7.65 2.85 8.80
C TYR A 66 -7.12 3.77 9.91
N ALA A 67 -7.50 3.47 11.15
CA ALA A 67 -6.97 4.14 12.33
C ALA A 67 -6.21 3.14 13.18
N LEU A 68 -5.01 3.50 13.60
CA LEU A 68 -4.34 2.77 14.66
C LEU A 68 -4.94 3.16 16.01
N VAL A 69 -5.39 2.18 16.76
CA VAL A 69 -5.86 2.36 18.14
C VAL A 69 -4.70 2.28 19.12
N SER A 70 -3.83 1.27 18.97
CA SER A 70 -2.68 1.09 19.84
C SER A 70 -1.59 0.25 19.20
N PHE A 71 -0.34 0.68 19.36
CA PHE A 71 0.85 -0.12 19.07
C PHE A 71 1.16 -1.16 20.16
N ALA A 72 0.58 -1.01 21.35
CA ALA A 72 0.88 -1.81 22.53
C ALA A 72 -0.29 -2.73 22.88
N GLY A 73 -0.09 -4.02 22.69
CA GLY A 73 -1.02 -5.08 23.06
C GLY A 73 -0.28 -6.31 23.59
N PRO A 74 -0.96 -7.45 23.78
CA PRO A 74 -0.35 -8.67 24.28
C PRO A 74 0.79 -9.17 23.39
N VAL A 75 1.85 -9.66 24.03
CA VAL A 75 2.99 -10.27 23.34
C VAL A 75 2.66 -11.71 22.98
N SER A 76 2.96 -12.11 21.74
CA SER A 76 2.90 -13.50 21.30
C SER A 76 4.13 -13.83 20.47
N ARG A 77 4.50 -15.12 20.38
CA ARG A 77 5.60 -15.58 19.53
C ARG A 77 5.15 -16.06 18.15
N ASN A 78 3.85 -16.04 17.88
CA ASN A 78 3.29 -16.49 16.61
C ASN A 78 2.76 -15.29 15.85
N GLN A 79 3.18 -15.13 14.59
CA GLN A 79 2.58 -14.18 13.65
C GLN A 79 1.09 -14.46 13.51
N GLY A 80 0.29 -13.40 13.33
CA GLY A 80 -1.15 -13.57 13.26
C GLY A 80 -1.89 -12.31 12.86
N VAL A 81 -3.08 -12.54 12.30
CA VAL A 81 -4.11 -11.53 12.13
C VAL A 81 -5.41 -12.07 12.70
N LEU A 82 -6.14 -11.23 13.42
CA LEU A 82 -7.46 -11.50 13.96
C LEU A 82 -8.36 -10.33 13.58
N ALA A 83 -9.62 -10.59 13.27
CA ALA A 83 -10.54 -9.54 12.88
C ALA A 83 -11.97 -9.85 13.36
N THR A 84 -12.66 -8.83 13.87
CA THR A 84 -14.05 -8.92 14.32
C THR A 84 -14.66 -7.53 14.47
N THR A 85 -15.98 -7.43 14.41
CA THR A 85 -16.72 -6.18 14.65
C THR A 85 -16.94 -5.90 16.14
N SER A 86 -16.53 -6.81 17.02
CA SER A 86 -16.69 -6.73 18.47
C SER A 86 -15.34 -6.54 19.19
N LEU A 87 -15.18 -5.41 19.88
CA LEU A 87 -13.97 -5.10 20.63
C LEU A 87 -13.76 -6.06 21.82
N SER A 88 -14.84 -6.52 22.46
CA SER A 88 -14.71 -7.51 23.53
C SER A 88 -14.25 -8.87 23.00
N THR A 89 -14.73 -9.25 21.81
CA THR A 89 -14.32 -10.49 21.15
C THR A 89 -12.85 -10.44 20.75
N ILE A 90 -12.39 -9.35 20.11
CA ILE A 90 -10.98 -9.27 19.70
C ILE A 90 -10.02 -9.26 20.89
N ARG A 91 -10.42 -8.64 22.01
CA ARG A 91 -9.65 -8.70 23.27
C ARG A 91 -9.52 -10.12 23.80
N ALA A 92 -10.61 -10.89 23.77
CA ALA A 92 -10.62 -12.27 24.21
C ALA A 92 -9.79 -13.17 23.28
N ASP A 93 -9.94 -13.03 21.96
CA ASP A 93 -9.25 -13.84 20.96
C ASP A 93 -7.73 -13.62 21.01
N VAL A 94 -7.31 -12.36 21.17
CA VAL A 94 -5.89 -12.02 21.30
C VAL A 94 -5.29 -12.59 22.58
N LEU A 95 -6.02 -12.59 23.70
CA LEU A 95 -5.56 -13.24 24.94
C LEU A 95 -5.51 -14.77 24.82
N GLY A 96 -6.47 -15.38 24.12
CA GLY A 96 -6.48 -16.82 23.88
C GLY A 96 -5.36 -17.29 22.95
N THR A 97 -4.96 -16.43 22.00
CA THR A 97 -3.91 -16.73 21.01
C THR A 97 -2.52 -16.35 21.50
N ALA A 98 -2.42 -15.29 22.31
CA ALA A 98 -1.16 -14.88 22.90
C ALA A 98 -0.77 -15.88 24.00
N ASN A 99 0.43 -16.44 23.92
CA ASN A 99 0.99 -17.27 24.99
C ASN A 99 1.47 -16.37 26.15
N THR A 100 0.57 -15.51 26.63
CA THR A 100 0.84 -14.40 27.53
C THR A 100 0.41 -14.73 28.94
N THR A 101 1.23 -14.34 29.91
CA THR A 101 0.88 -14.31 31.34
C THR A 101 0.23 -12.99 31.74
N SER A 102 -0.08 -12.10 30.79
CA SER A 102 -0.69 -10.80 31.06
C SER A 102 -2.09 -10.96 31.65
N THR A 103 -2.27 -10.45 32.86
CA THR A 103 -3.56 -10.44 33.58
C THR A 103 -4.44 -9.23 33.23
N GLY A 104 -3.93 -8.28 32.43
CA GLY A 104 -4.64 -7.05 32.07
C GLY A 104 -5.50 -7.18 30.82
N THR A 105 -6.60 -6.42 30.77
CA THR A 105 -7.44 -6.30 29.57
C THR A 105 -6.66 -5.59 28.45
N PRO A 106 -6.49 -6.21 27.27
CA PRO A 106 -5.85 -5.57 26.13
C PRO A 106 -6.58 -4.29 25.74
N TRP A 107 -5.82 -3.22 25.51
CA TRP A 107 -6.33 -1.94 25.01
C TRP A 107 -7.49 -1.42 25.86
N ALA A 108 -7.37 -1.42 27.19
CA ALA A 108 -8.46 -1.10 28.11
C ALA A 108 -9.15 0.25 27.80
N ASP A 109 -8.40 1.23 27.30
CA ASP A 109 -8.90 2.56 26.96
C ASP A 109 -9.67 2.62 25.62
N ALA A 110 -9.63 1.56 24.81
CA ALA A 110 -10.40 1.48 23.58
C ALA A 110 -11.90 1.29 23.85
N SER A 111 -12.75 1.95 23.07
CA SER A 111 -14.20 1.87 23.17
C SER A 111 -14.83 1.19 21.96
N GLN A 112 -15.93 0.48 22.18
CA GLN A 112 -16.70 -0.13 21.09
C GLN A 112 -17.29 0.96 20.18
N LYS A 113 -17.11 0.81 18.87
CA LYS A 113 -17.65 1.68 17.81
C LYS A 113 -18.54 0.86 16.89
N SER A 114 -19.60 1.48 16.38
CA SER A 114 -20.40 0.93 15.30
C SER A 114 -19.72 1.21 13.96
N GLY A 115 -19.97 0.37 12.95
CA GLY A 115 -19.44 0.57 11.60
C GLY A 115 -17.93 0.40 11.48
N VAL A 116 -17.30 -0.33 12.42
CA VAL A 116 -15.87 -0.56 12.44
C VAL A 116 -15.58 -2.05 12.53
N LEU A 117 -14.64 -2.50 11.71
CA LEU A 117 -13.96 -3.78 11.86
C LEU A 117 -12.69 -3.55 12.67
N TYR A 118 -12.58 -4.22 13.81
CA TYR A 118 -11.34 -4.26 14.57
C TYR A 118 -10.42 -5.30 13.95
N VAL A 119 -9.17 -4.93 13.71
CA VAL A 119 -8.14 -5.82 13.17
C VAL A 119 -6.94 -5.79 14.11
N ALA A 120 -6.60 -6.93 14.68
CA ALA A 120 -5.43 -7.11 15.52
C ALA A 120 -4.34 -7.82 14.71
N VAL A 121 -3.17 -7.22 14.60
CA VAL A 121 -2.06 -7.72 13.78
C VAL A 121 -0.82 -7.88 14.62
N LEU A 122 -0.10 -8.98 14.41
CA LEU A 122 1.20 -9.23 15.02
C LEU A 122 2.21 -9.67 13.96
N THR A 123 3.25 -8.85 13.80
CA THR A 123 4.42 -9.09 12.94
C THR A 123 5.60 -9.50 13.80
N TYR A 124 6.35 -10.54 13.41
CA TYR A 124 7.36 -11.20 14.27
C TYR A 124 8.79 -10.66 14.11
N TYR A 125 8.94 -9.41 13.70
CA TYR A 125 10.26 -8.82 13.48
C TYR A 125 10.41 -7.51 14.24
N GLU A 126 11.57 -7.35 14.85
CA GLU A 126 12.10 -6.04 15.21
C GLU A 126 13.12 -5.67 14.15
N CYS A 127 12.87 -4.53 13.50
CA CYS A 127 13.65 -4.09 12.36
C CYS A 127 14.26 -2.71 12.65
N THR A 128 15.54 -2.55 12.36
CA THR A 128 16.15 -1.22 12.19
C THR A 128 15.99 -0.70 10.75
N ARG A 129 15.57 -1.58 9.83
CA ARG A 129 15.12 -1.19 8.49
C ARG A 129 13.86 -0.32 8.63
N HIS A 130 13.69 0.64 7.73
CA HIS A 130 12.44 1.37 7.63
C HIS A 130 11.31 0.39 7.33
N THR A 131 10.21 0.50 8.08
CA THR A 131 9.01 -0.32 7.90
C THR A 131 7.80 0.59 7.73
N GLU A 132 6.91 0.19 6.83
CA GLU A 132 5.66 0.87 6.58
C GLU A 132 4.52 -0.13 6.72
N ASP A 133 3.46 0.29 7.41
CA ASP A 133 2.24 -0.50 7.54
C ASP A 133 1.13 0.20 6.77
N ASN A 134 0.35 -0.54 5.98
CA ASN A 134 -0.79 -0.01 5.25
C ASN A 134 -1.92 -1.04 5.16
N MET A 135 -3.12 -0.59 4.78
CA MET A 135 -4.25 -1.48 4.51
C MET A 135 -4.84 -1.23 3.14
N ALA A 136 -5.23 -2.31 2.47
CA ALA A 136 -5.82 -2.26 1.14
C ALA A 136 -7.00 -3.23 1.02
N ALA A 137 -7.93 -2.95 0.12
CA ALA A 137 -9.10 -3.79 -0.10
C ALA A 137 -9.27 -4.18 -1.57
N ASN A 138 -9.77 -5.38 -1.80
CA ASN A 138 -10.18 -5.88 -3.12
C ASN A 138 -11.40 -6.79 -2.97
N GLY A 139 -12.60 -6.23 -3.20
CA GLY A 139 -13.85 -6.94 -2.97
C GLY A 139 -13.94 -7.43 -1.51
N PRO A 140 -14.11 -8.74 -1.25
CA PRO A 140 -14.16 -9.29 0.11
C PRO A 140 -12.79 -9.45 0.77
N ALA A 141 -11.69 -9.17 0.09
CA ALA A 141 -10.37 -9.28 0.69
C ALA A 141 -9.91 -7.95 1.30
N LEU A 142 -9.48 -8.00 2.56
CA LEU A 142 -8.75 -6.95 3.26
C LEU A 142 -7.31 -7.40 3.44
N PHE A 143 -6.35 -6.58 3.03
CA PHE A 143 -4.93 -6.84 3.16
C PHE A 143 -4.35 -5.88 4.18
N TYR A 144 -3.78 -6.39 5.26
CA TYR A 144 -2.78 -5.67 6.03
C TYR A 144 -1.42 -5.91 5.38
N VAL A 145 -0.73 -4.83 5.07
CA VAL A 145 0.58 -4.82 4.45
C VAL A 145 1.59 -4.37 5.50
N HIS A 146 2.53 -5.24 5.83
CA HIS A 146 3.76 -4.87 6.53
C HIS A 146 4.91 -4.87 5.52
N TRP A 147 5.38 -3.69 5.15
CA TRP A 147 6.41 -3.52 4.14
C TRP A 147 7.74 -3.12 4.77
N ILE A 148 8.76 -3.94 4.55
CA ILE A 148 10.13 -3.75 5.01
C ILE A 148 10.95 -3.31 3.79
N GLY A 149 10.84 -2.02 3.46
CA GLY A 149 11.20 -1.48 2.15
C GLY A 149 12.66 -1.09 1.93
N HIS A 150 13.49 -1.05 2.98
CA HIS A 150 14.86 -0.54 2.88
C HIS A 150 15.94 -1.62 3.06
N PRO A 151 16.93 -1.71 2.14
CA PRO A 151 17.99 -2.70 2.23
C PRO A 151 18.97 -2.43 3.38
N SER A 152 19.03 -1.20 3.88
CA SER A 152 19.88 -0.81 5.00
C SER A 152 19.19 -1.05 6.34
N GLY A 153 19.83 -1.82 7.20
CA GLY A 153 19.32 -2.21 8.52
C GLY A 153 19.18 -3.73 8.64
N VAL A 154 18.79 -4.18 9.81
CA VAL A 154 18.66 -5.61 10.14
C VAL A 154 17.27 -5.85 10.72
N CYS A 155 16.62 -6.92 10.27
CA CYS A 155 15.42 -7.46 10.90
C CYS A 155 15.80 -8.73 11.66
N ASN A 156 15.46 -8.80 12.94
CA ASN A 156 15.81 -9.94 13.77
C ASN A 156 14.59 -10.45 14.55
N ALA A 157 14.11 -11.61 14.12
CA ALA A 157 13.01 -12.32 14.74
C ALA A 157 13.35 -12.94 16.11
N ALA A 158 14.64 -13.22 16.38
CA ALA A 158 15.06 -13.90 17.59
C ALA A 158 15.10 -12.99 18.83
N ILE A 159 15.25 -11.68 18.63
CA ILE A 159 15.24 -10.67 19.70
C ILE A 159 13.92 -9.90 19.80
N ALA A 160 13.06 -10.05 18.79
CA ALA A 160 11.77 -9.37 18.76
C ALA A 160 10.91 -9.78 19.96
N LEU A 161 10.20 -8.81 20.53
CA LEU A 161 9.10 -9.00 21.47
C LEU A 161 7.80 -8.58 20.77
N PRO A 162 7.24 -9.41 19.88
CA PRO A 162 6.19 -8.94 19.01
C PRO A 162 4.87 -8.87 19.77
N SER A 163 4.30 -7.67 19.79
CA SER A 163 3.02 -7.38 20.41
C SER A 163 1.94 -7.17 19.35
N TYR A 164 0.73 -7.60 19.67
CA TYR A 164 -0.43 -7.27 18.86
C TYR A 164 -0.63 -5.75 18.83
N ARG A 165 -0.86 -5.23 17.63
CA ARG A 165 -1.32 -3.88 17.37
C ARG A 165 -2.80 -3.92 17.02
N LEU A 166 -3.57 -2.95 17.47
CA LEU A 166 -5.00 -2.87 17.19
C LEU A 166 -5.29 -1.73 16.22
N TYR A 167 -6.03 -2.06 15.18
CA TYR A 167 -6.48 -1.14 14.15
C TYR A 167 -8.01 -1.15 14.05
N GLU A 168 -8.56 -0.04 13.58
CA GLU A 168 -9.95 0.14 13.22
C GLU A 168 -10.06 0.40 11.73
N VAL A 169 -10.90 -0.37 11.05
CA VAL A 169 -11.20 -0.23 9.63
C VAL A 169 -12.68 0.12 9.47
N PRO A 170 -13.01 1.29 8.91
CA PRO A 170 -14.39 1.63 8.57
C PRO A 170 -15.00 0.60 7.60
N VAL A 171 -16.16 0.03 7.96
CA VAL A 171 -16.79 -1.04 7.15
C VAL A 171 -17.44 -0.54 5.86
N ASP A 172 -17.61 0.77 5.70
CA ASP A 172 -18.13 1.39 4.48
C ASP A 172 -17.14 1.31 3.30
N GLN A 173 -15.86 1.05 3.60
CA GLN A 173 -14.81 0.75 2.63
C GLN A 173 -14.69 -0.75 2.31
N LEU A 174 -15.51 -1.59 2.96
CA LEU A 174 -15.58 -3.03 2.78
C LEU A 174 -16.92 -3.41 2.13
N PRO A 175 -17.11 -4.67 1.68
CA PRO A 175 -18.43 -5.13 1.25
C PRO A 175 -19.45 -4.90 2.36
N ARG A 176 -20.64 -4.40 1.98
CA ARG A 176 -21.69 -4.02 2.95
C ARG A 176 -22.16 -5.15 3.85
N SER A 177 -22.05 -6.39 3.38
CA SER A 177 -22.41 -7.59 4.13
C SER A 177 -21.68 -8.79 3.54
N GLY A 178 -21.63 -9.88 4.30
CA GLY A 178 -21.00 -11.11 3.88
C GLY A 178 -19.67 -11.34 4.57
N THR A 179 -18.89 -12.24 3.99
CA THR A 179 -17.61 -12.68 4.55
C THR A 179 -16.48 -11.80 4.02
N VAL A 180 -15.62 -11.32 4.92
CA VAL A 180 -14.39 -10.61 4.59
C VAL A 180 -13.20 -11.45 4.99
N ASP A 181 -12.29 -11.68 4.04
CA ASP A 181 -11.03 -12.38 4.25
C ASP A 181 -9.94 -11.37 4.55
N VAL A 182 -9.37 -11.43 5.74
CA VAL A 182 -8.29 -10.56 6.19
C VAL A 182 -6.97 -11.29 6.05
N LYS A 183 -6.04 -10.73 5.28
CA LYS A 183 -4.72 -11.30 5.03
C LYS A 183 -3.63 -10.40 5.58
N LEU A 184 -2.68 -10.99 6.28
CA LEU A 184 -1.44 -10.34 6.67
C LEU A 184 -0.36 -10.67 5.64
N LEU A 185 0.05 -9.64 4.90
CA LEU A 185 1.15 -9.70 3.94
C LEU A 185 2.39 -9.09 4.58
N VAL A 186 3.49 -9.83 4.56
CA VAL A 186 4.83 -9.29 4.84
C VAL A 186 5.61 -9.30 3.56
N GLU A 187 6.14 -8.14 3.20
CA GLU A 187 7.08 -8.02 2.11
C GLU A 187 8.42 -7.45 2.60
N ASP A 188 9.50 -8.18 2.35
CA ASP A 188 10.87 -7.75 2.61
C ASP A 188 11.59 -7.51 1.28
N ALA A 189 11.90 -6.24 1.01
CA ALA A 189 12.53 -5.81 -0.24
C ALA A 189 14.00 -6.26 -0.33
N ALA A 190 14.69 -6.44 0.80
CA ALA A 190 16.09 -6.88 0.81
C ALA A 190 16.20 -8.39 0.51
N ASP A 191 15.25 -9.16 1.02
CA ASP A 191 15.21 -10.62 0.86
C ASP A 191 14.29 -11.06 -0.30
N ASN A 192 13.77 -10.10 -1.07
CA ASN A 192 12.83 -10.28 -2.19
C ASN A 192 11.69 -11.27 -1.86
N THR A 193 11.14 -11.13 -0.65
CA THR A 193 10.17 -12.06 -0.09
C THR A 193 8.82 -11.36 -0.01
N ASN A 194 7.78 -11.95 -0.61
CA ASN A 194 6.38 -11.54 -0.45
C ASN A 194 5.56 -12.76 0.00
N LEU A 195 5.06 -12.72 1.23
CA LEU A 195 4.39 -13.85 1.84
C LEU A 195 3.08 -13.42 2.52
N VAL A 196 2.02 -14.17 2.25
CA VAL A 196 0.86 -14.25 3.14
C VAL A 196 1.30 -15.08 4.34
N ILE A 197 1.40 -14.45 5.51
CA ILE A 197 1.88 -15.13 6.73
C ILE A 197 0.75 -15.51 7.69
N ALA A 198 -0.42 -14.87 7.56
CA ALA A 198 -1.61 -15.23 8.32
C ALA A 198 -2.87 -14.79 7.58
N GLU A 199 -3.96 -15.52 7.82
CA GLU A 199 -5.29 -15.21 7.30
C GLU A 199 -6.33 -15.33 8.42
N ALA A 200 -7.36 -14.50 8.36
CA ALA A 200 -8.54 -14.56 9.20
C ALA A 200 -9.79 -14.31 8.36
N THR A 201 -10.93 -14.77 8.83
CA THR A 201 -12.21 -14.57 8.16
C THR A 201 -13.19 -13.97 9.15
N VAL A 202 -13.88 -12.90 8.74
CA VAL A 202 -14.89 -12.22 9.56
C VAL A 202 -16.20 -12.13 8.81
N GLN A 203 -17.30 -12.38 9.52
CA GLN A 203 -18.64 -12.16 8.99
C GLN A 203 -19.09 -10.74 9.32
N LEU A 204 -19.39 -9.95 8.30
CA LEU A 204 -20.06 -8.67 8.43
C LEU A 204 -21.59 -8.91 8.48
N ALA A 205 -22.23 -8.22 9.43
CA ALA A 205 -23.66 -8.30 9.70
C ALA A 205 -24.49 -7.43 8.75
#